data_AF-A0A3L9YRL5-F1
#
_entry.id   AF-A0A3L9YRL5-F1
#
_cell.length_a   1.000
_cell.length_b   1.000
_cell.length_c   1.000
_cell.angle_alpha   90.00
_cell.angle_beta   90.00
_cell.angle_gamma   90.00
#
_symmetry.space_group_name_H-M   'P 1'
#
loop_
_entity.id
_entity.type
_entity.pdbx_description
1 polymer ?
#
loop_
_entity_poly.entity_id
_entity_poly.type
_entity_poly.pdbx_seq_one_letter_code
_entity_poly.pdbx_strand_id
1 'polypeptide(L)'
;MISSTIHSAATATPVDEDLAEQARPGYGIPSQDPRTGAQTALEPEDAEREAHSALMGGGMMAGAAAGAAVGVAVAGPVGVVVGGTLGGIAGALGGAAAGTLVSPDDPSADAVATEHLALPPRGPEGRTDPK
;
A
#
# COMPACT_ATOMS: atom_id res chain seq x y z
N MET A 1 -14.23 40.34 -13.47
CA MET A 1 -13.80 41.25 -12.38
C MET A 1 -14.70 40.88 -11.22
N ILE A 2 -14.28 40.32 -10.09
CA ILE A 2 -13.34 40.71 -9.02
C ILE A 2 -13.44 39.51 -8.03
N SER A 3 -12.51 39.06 -7.21
CA SER A 3 -11.18 39.47 -6.78
C SER A 3 -10.54 38.24 -6.14
N SER A 4 -9.24 38.08 -6.35
CA SER A 4 -8.40 37.10 -5.67
C SER A 4 -8.53 37.19 -4.15
N THR A 5 -8.89 36.11 -3.48
CA THR A 5 -8.58 35.96 -2.05
C THR A 5 -7.22 35.29 -1.96
N ILE A 6 -6.19 36.13 -2.02
CA ILE A 6 -4.82 35.79 -1.65
C ILE A 6 -4.90 35.42 -0.17
N HIS A 7 -4.58 34.17 0.18
CA HIS A 7 -4.42 33.80 1.59
C HIS A 7 -3.32 34.69 2.17
N SER A 8 -3.75 35.53 3.09
CA SER A 8 -2.97 36.53 3.80
C SER A 8 -1.73 35.87 4.41
N ALA A 9 -0.59 36.54 4.25
CA ALA A 9 0.67 36.20 4.89
C ALA A 9 0.50 36.28 6.42
N ALA A 10 0.03 35.19 7.02
CA ALA A 10 0.10 34.99 8.45
C ALA A 10 1.56 34.63 8.76
N THR A 11 2.33 35.64 9.17
CA THR A 11 3.48 35.55 10.08
C THR A 11 4.19 34.21 10.07
N ALA A 12 5.30 34.13 9.31
CA ALA A 12 6.23 33.02 9.38
C ALA A 12 6.55 32.76 10.87
N THR A 13 6.01 31.66 11.39
CA THR A 13 6.55 31.00 12.56
C THR A 13 8.05 30.86 12.35
N PRO A 14 8.90 30.93 13.41
CA PRO A 14 10.28 30.53 13.24
C PRO A 14 10.25 29.18 12.54
N VAL A 15 11.00 29.06 11.43
CA VAL A 15 11.22 27.78 10.78
C VAL A 15 11.68 26.87 11.91
N ASP A 16 10.89 25.85 12.21
CA ASP A 16 11.28 24.87 13.22
C ASP A 16 12.64 24.34 12.77
N GLU A 17 13.68 24.65 13.54
CA GLU A 17 15.06 24.38 13.14
C GLU A 17 15.24 22.88 12.87
N ASP A 18 14.53 22.05 13.65
CA ASP A 18 14.46 20.60 13.48
C ASP A 18 13.88 20.19 12.12
N LEU A 19 12.89 20.92 11.59
CA LEU A 19 12.35 20.68 10.25
C LEU A 19 13.33 21.14 9.16
N ALA A 20 14.01 22.28 9.36
CA ALA A 20 15.01 22.75 8.41
C ALA A 20 16.20 21.78 8.32
N GLU A 21 16.62 21.18 9.44
CA GLU A 21 17.67 20.17 9.50
C GLU A 21 17.27 18.86 8.82
N GLN A 22 16.00 18.46 8.91
CA GLN A 22 15.47 17.25 8.27
C GLN A 22 15.25 17.42 6.76
N ALA A 23 15.19 18.65 6.25
CA ALA A 23 14.96 18.90 4.83
C ALA A 23 16.16 18.47 3.97
N ARG A 24 15.89 17.74 2.89
CA ARG A 24 16.93 17.34 1.94
C ARG A 24 17.13 18.40 0.85
N PRO A 25 18.36 18.73 0.43
CA PRO A 25 18.58 19.69 -0.65
C PRO A 25 17.81 19.31 -1.94
N GLY A 26 16.99 20.23 -2.46
CA GLY A 26 16.13 19.99 -3.64
C GLY A 26 14.83 19.21 -3.36
N TYR A 27 14.61 18.78 -2.11
CA TYR A 27 13.45 18.05 -1.64
C TYR A 27 12.93 18.67 -0.34
N GLY A 28 11.75 18.24 0.12
CA GLY A 28 11.19 18.68 1.41
C GLY A 28 11.68 17.82 2.57
N ILE A 29 10.87 17.77 3.62
CA ILE A 29 10.98 16.73 4.66
C ILE A 29 10.75 15.36 4.00
N PRO A 30 11.68 14.40 4.15
CA PRO A 30 11.54 13.07 3.55
C PRO A 30 10.17 12.45 3.81
N SER A 31 9.66 12.47 5.05
CA SER A 31 8.37 11.86 5.39
C SER A 31 7.14 12.49 4.73
N GLN A 32 7.27 13.67 4.11
CA GLN A 32 6.18 14.43 3.48
C GLN A 32 6.30 14.50 1.96
N ASP A 33 7.34 13.92 1.38
CA ASP A 33 7.63 13.99 -0.05
C ASP A 33 7.70 12.58 -0.66
N PRO A 34 6.65 12.12 -1.35
CA PRO A 34 6.57 10.74 -1.84
C PRO A 34 7.56 10.44 -2.98
N ARG A 35 8.30 11.43 -3.49
CA ARG A 35 9.29 11.20 -4.55
C ARG A 35 10.43 10.35 -4.00
N THR A 36 10.83 9.30 -4.73
CA THR A 36 11.86 8.36 -4.30
C THR A 36 13.18 9.03 -3.89
N GLY A 37 13.60 10.09 -4.61
CA GLY A 37 14.81 10.85 -4.28
C GLY A 37 14.74 11.68 -3.00
N ALA A 38 13.53 11.96 -2.50
CA ALA A 38 13.31 12.65 -1.23
C ALA A 38 13.44 11.70 -0.03
N GLN A 39 13.23 10.40 -0.24
CA GLN A 39 13.33 9.39 0.81
C GLN A 39 14.78 9.02 1.11
N THR A 40 15.05 8.69 2.37
CA THR A 40 16.32 8.06 2.76
C THR A 40 16.21 6.57 2.50
N ALA A 41 17.14 6.03 1.70
CA ALA A 41 17.21 4.59 1.48
C ALA A 41 17.58 3.88 2.79
N LEU A 42 16.96 2.73 3.03
CA LEU A 42 17.37 1.84 4.11
C LEU A 42 18.71 1.20 3.76
N GLU A 43 19.48 0.85 4.80
CA GLU A 43 20.62 -0.04 4.61
C GLU A 43 20.12 -1.39 4.03
N PRO A 44 20.90 -2.06 3.17
CA PRO A 44 20.46 -3.27 2.50
C PRO A 44 19.94 -4.34 3.45
N GLU A 45 20.60 -4.55 4.59
CA GLU A 45 20.17 -5.50 5.61
C GLU A 45 18.81 -5.15 6.23
N ASP A 46 18.54 -3.86 6.44
CA ASP A 46 17.27 -3.39 7.01
C ASP A 46 16.16 -3.49 5.98
N ALA A 47 16.46 -3.15 4.72
CA ALA A 47 15.53 -3.29 3.60
C ALA A 47 15.11 -4.76 3.41
N GLU A 48 16.06 -5.69 3.42
CA GLU A 48 15.80 -7.13 3.32
C GLU A 48 14.94 -7.62 4.49
N ARG A 49 15.27 -7.20 5.71
CA ARG A 49 14.53 -7.57 6.91
C ARG A 49 13.10 -7.04 6.89
N GLU A 50 12.90 -5.79 6.47
CA GLU A 50 11.58 -5.18 6.34
C GLU A 50 10.75 -5.84 5.25
N ALA A 51 11.35 -6.11 4.08
CA ALA A 51 10.69 -6.83 2.99
C ALA A 51 10.30 -8.25 3.42
N HIS A 52 11.18 -8.98 4.11
CA HIS A 52 10.90 -10.31 4.63
C HIS A 52 9.73 -10.29 5.62
N SER A 53 9.70 -9.31 6.54
CA SER A 53 8.61 -9.15 7.48
C SER A 53 7.29 -8.79 6.80
N ALA A 54 7.32 -7.89 5.82
CA ALA A 54 6.15 -7.48 5.06
C ALA A 54 5.55 -8.66 4.29
N LEU A 55 6.40 -9.47 3.63
CA LEU A 55 5.96 -10.62 2.88
C LEU A 55 5.47 -11.77 3.76
N MET A 56 6.10 -12.00 4.92
CA MET A 56 5.52 -12.90 5.93
C MET A 56 4.14 -12.44 6.38
N GLY A 57 3.98 -11.16 6.73
CA GLY A 57 2.70 -10.61 7.19
C GLY A 57 1.62 -10.66 6.10
N GLY A 58 1.96 -10.25 4.87
CA GLY A 58 1.05 -10.33 3.72
C GLY A 58 0.67 -11.76 3.39
N GLY A 59 1.66 -12.67 3.36
CA GLY A 59 1.45 -14.09 3.16
C GLY A 59 0.56 -14.70 4.23
N MET A 60 0.77 -14.38 5.50
CA MET A 60 -0.09 -14.81 6.61
C MET A 60 -1.55 -14.44 6.35
N MET A 61 -1.80 -13.17 5.99
CA MET A 61 -3.16 -12.69 5.81
C MET A 61 -3.84 -13.32 4.60
N ALA A 62 -3.12 -13.44 3.47
CA ALA A 62 -3.62 -14.10 2.27
C ALA A 62 -3.88 -15.60 2.51
N GLY A 63 -2.96 -16.29 3.17
CA GLY A 63 -3.09 -17.70 3.51
C GLY A 63 -4.23 -17.95 4.48
N ALA A 64 -4.41 -17.09 5.49
CA ALA A 64 -5.54 -17.19 6.41
C ALA A 64 -6.89 -17.00 5.69
N ALA A 65 -6.99 -16.01 4.80
CA ALA A 65 -8.19 -15.80 4.00
C ALA A 65 -8.50 -17.00 3.09
N ALA A 66 -7.49 -17.52 2.37
CA ALA A 66 -7.64 -18.69 1.51
C ALA A 66 -8.02 -19.95 2.30
N GLY A 67 -7.32 -20.20 3.41
CA GLY A 67 -7.59 -21.33 4.29
C GLY A 67 -8.97 -21.26 4.94
N ALA A 68 -9.43 -20.07 5.33
CA ALA A 68 -10.79 -19.86 5.82
C ALA A 68 -11.85 -20.12 4.74
N ALA A 69 -11.62 -19.69 3.51
CA ALA A 69 -12.52 -19.90 2.38
C ALA A 69 -12.66 -21.40 2.03
N VAL A 70 -11.55 -22.14 2.01
CA VAL A 70 -11.58 -23.60 1.85
C VAL A 70 -12.23 -24.25 3.07
N GLY A 71 -11.88 -23.79 4.26
CA GLY A 71 -12.38 -24.31 5.52
C GLY A 71 -13.89 -24.22 5.65
N VAL A 72 -14.50 -23.09 5.29
CA VAL A 72 -15.96 -22.93 5.32
C VAL A 72 -16.66 -23.87 4.36
N ALA A 73 -16.09 -24.08 3.17
CA ALA A 73 -16.67 -24.96 2.17
C ALA A 73 -16.66 -26.43 2.61
N VAL A 74 -15.64 -26.85 3.37
CA VAL A 74 -15.46 -28.26 3.79
C VAL A 74 -16.12 -28.57 5.13
N ALA A 75 -16.04 -27.64 6.10
CA ALA A 75 -16.42 -27.91 7.50
C ALA A 75 -17.22 -26.78 8.16
N GLY A 76 -17.76 -25.83 7.37
CA GLY A 76 -18.57 -24.73 7.89
C GLY A 76 -17.80 -23.80 8.84
N PRO A 77 -18.45 -23.21 9.87
CA PRO A 77 -17.82 -22.21 10.73
C PRO A 77 -16.57 -22.70 11.47
N VAL A 78 -16.52 -23.97 11.88
CA VAL A 78 -15.33 -24.54 12.54
C VAL A 78 -14.16 -24.61 11.56
N GLY A 79 -14.46 -24.93 10.30
CA GLY A 79 -13.47 -24.94 9.23
C GLY A 79 -12.85 -23.56 8.97
N VAL A 80 -13.59 -22.45 9.16
CA VAL A 80 -13.03 -21.09 9.07
C VAL A 80 -11.90 -20.89 10.08
N VAL A 81 -12.11 -21.30 11.33
CA VAL A 81 -11.12 -21.10 12.40
C VAL A 81 -9.87 -21.96 12.16
N VAL A 82 -10.08 -23.25 11.88
CA VAL A 82 -8.98 -24.20 11.65
C VAL A 82 -8.24 -23.85 10.35
N GLY A 83 -8.99 -23.68 9.26
CA GLY A 83 -8.47 -23.36 7.95
C GLY A 83 -7.77 -22.01 7.93
N GLY A 84 -8.33 -20.98 8.56
CA GLY A 84 -7.69 -19.67 8.67
C GLY A 84 -6.39 -19.71 9.47
N THR A 85 -6.34 -20.49 10.57
CA THR A 85 -5.11 -20.62 11.38
C THR A 85 -4.01 -21.35 10.61
N LEU A 86 -4.32 -22.53 10.05
CA LEU A 86 -3.36 -23.32 9.29
C LEU A 86 -2.94 -22.61 8.00
N GLY A 87 -3.91 -22.02 7.31
CA GLY A 87 -3.66 -21.20 6.12
C GLY A 87 -2.79 -20.00 6.44
N GLY A 88 -2.99 -19.34 7.58
CA GLY A 88 -2.14 -18.23 8.01
C GLY A 88 -0.70 -18.64 8.28
N ILE A 89 -0.47 -19.76 8.95
CA ILE A 89 0.89 -20.28 9.17
C ILE A 89 1.55 -20.64 7.84
N ALA A 90 0.86 -21.39 6.97
CA ALA A 90 1.37 -21.76 5.66
C ALA A 90 1.63 -20.53 4.78
N GLY A 91 0.74 -19.55 4.84
CA GLY A 91 0.86 -18.28 4.14
C GLY A 91 2.05 -17.44 4.62
N ALA A 92 2.30 -17.38 5.93
CA ALA A 92 3.45 -16.66 6.47
C ALA A 92 4.77 -17.26 5.97
N LEU A 93 4.90 -18.59 6.06
CA LEU A 93 6.09 -19.31 5.59
C LEU A 93 6.24 -19.21 4.06
N GLY A 94 5.14 -19.31 3.32
CA GLY A 94 5.12 -19.13 1.87
C GLY A 94 5.48 -17.71 1.43
N GLY A 95 5.01 -16.71 2.17
CA GLY A 95 5.33 -15.30 1.94
C GLY A 95 6.81 -14.99 2.18
N ALA A 96 7.38 -15.47 3.29
CA ALA A 96 8.82 -15.41 3.56
C ALA A 96 9.63 -15.99 2.38
N ALA A 97 9.29 -17.20 1.94
CA ALA A 97 10.00 -17.89 0.88
C ALA A 97 9.87 -17.16 -0.47
N ALA A 98 8.66 -16.70 -0.83
CA ALA A 98 8.42 -15.95 -2.07
C ALA A 98 9.27 -14.67 -2.14
N GLY A 99 9.50 -14.02 -0.99
CA GLY A 99 10.34 -12.82 -0.91
C GLY A 99 11.79 -13.02 -1.30
N THR A 100 12.33 -14.23 -1.13
CA THR A 100 13.69 -14.56 -1.55
C THR A 100 13.82 -14.81 -3.05
N LEU A 101 12.70 -14.93 -3.77
CA LEU A 101 12.66 -15.20 -5.21
C LEU A 101 12.49 -13.92 -6.05
N VAL A 102 12.10 -12.81 -5.44
CA VAL A 102 11.94 -11.52 -6.13
C VAL A 102 13.25 -10.76 -6.08
N SER A 103 13.76 -10.38 -7.25
CA SER A 103 14.89 -9.44 -7.35
C SER A 103 14.36 -8.01 -7.34
N PRO A 104 15.02 -7.06 -6.64
CA PRO A 104 14.54 -5.68 -6.52
C PRO A 104 14.55 -4.86 -7.82
N ASP A 105 15.04 -5.41 -8.94
CA ASP A 105 15.13 -4.72 -10.24
C ASP A 105 13.87 -4.83 -11.11
N ASP A 106 12.79 -5.49 -10.65
CA ASP A 106 11.54 -5.63 -11.41
C ASP A 106 10.43 -4.68 -10.93
N PRO A 107 10.10 -3.60 -11.66
CA PRO A 107 9.08 -2.61 -11.29
C PRO A 107 7.62 -3.10 -11.48
N SER A 108 7.39 -4.42 -11.57
CA SER A 108 6.08 -4.99 -11.89
C SER A 108 5.22 -5.38 -10.68
N ALA A 109 5.71 -5.13 -9.46
CA ALA A 109 4.99 -5.45 -8.21
C ALA A 109 3.70 -4.63 -7.98
N ASP A 110 3.41 -3.62 -8.82
CA ASP A 110 2.18 -2.80 -8.76
C ASP A 110 0.95 -3.46 -9.40
N ALA A 111 1.08 -4.64 -10.01
CA ALA A 111 -0.02 -5.25 -10.77
C ALA A 111 -1.18 -5.80 -9.90
N VAL A 112 -0.99 -6.07 -8.61
CA VAL A 112 -2.02 -6.75 -7.79
C VAL A 112 -2.97 -5.80 -7.04
N ALA A 113 -2.77 -4.48 -7.13
CA ALA A 113 -3.66 -3.49 -6.50
C ALA A 113 -4.61 -2.77 -7.48
N THR A 114 -4.53 -3.05 -8.79
CA THR A 114 -5.25 -2.28 -9.82
C THR A 114 -6.53 -2.97 -10.34
N GLU A 115 -7.04 -4.03 -9.71
CA GLU A 115 -8.36 -4.58 -10.08
C GLU A 115 -9.52 -3.76 -9.45
N HIS A 116 -9.27 -2.92 -8.43
CA HIS A 116 -10.35 -2.19 -7.72
C HIS A 116 -10.61 -0.75 -8.22
N LEU A 117 -9.93 -0.29 -9.27
CA LEU A 117 -10.18 1.02 -9.90
C LEU A 117 -10.70 0.93 -11.34
N ALA A 118 -11.19 -0.23 -11.77
CA ALA A 118 -11.98 -0.36 -12.99
C ALA A 118 -13.33 0.36 -12.81
N LEU A 119 -13.31 1.68 -13.00
CA LEU A 119 -14.51 2.48 -13.24
C LEU A 119 -15.34 1.77 -14.32
N PRO A 120 -16.62 1.42 -14.06
CA PRO A 120 -17.44 0.79 -15.08
C PRO A 120 -17.53 1.71 -16.30
N PRO A 121 -17.56 1.19 -17.54
CA PRO A 121 -17.79 2.02 -18.70
C PRO A 121 -19.15 2.70 -18.51
N ARG A 122 -19.16 4.03 -18.42
CA ARG A 122 -20.39 4.82 -18.51
C ARG A 122 -20.98 4.54 -19.89
N GLY A 123 -21.98 3.66 -19.95
CA GLY A 123 -22.78 3.45 -21.14
C GLY A 123 -23.48 4.77 -21.52
N PRO A 124 -23.75 5.02 -22.80
CA PRO A 124 -24.44 6.23 -23.21
C PRO A 124 -25.86 6.21 -22.64
N GLU A 125 -26.10 7.06 -21.65
CA GLU A 125 -27.43 7.28 -21.08
C GLU A 125 -28.34 7.84 -22.19
N GLY A 126 -29.41 7.08 -22.46
CA GLY A 126 -30.43 7.42 -23.43
C GLY A 126 -31.14 8.71 -23.05
N ARG A 127 -30.98 9.72 -23.91
CA ARG A 127 -31.81 10.92 -23.92
C ARG A 127 -33.21 10.55 -24.43
N THR A 128 -34.14 10.32 -23.52
CA THR A 128 -35.57 10.38 -23.82
C THR A 128 -36.10 11.75 -23.38
N ASP A 129 -36.26 12.65 -24.33
CA ASP A 129 -37.01 13.89 -24.15
C ASP A 129 -38.50 13.54 -24.00
N PRO A 130 -39.22 14.03 -22.98
CA PRO A 130 -40.69 13.97 -22.98
C PRO A 130 -41.26 15.12 -23.83
N LYS A 131 -42.31 14.81 -24.60
CA LYS A 131 -43.18 15.76 -25.28
C LYS A 131 -44.50 15.89 -24.52
#